data_AF-A0A2W4CDT7-F1
#
_entry.id   AF-A0A2W4CDT7-F1
#
_cell.length_a   1.000
_cell.length_b   1.000
_cell.length_c   1.000
_cell.angle_alpha   90.00
_cell.angle_beta   90.00
_cell.angle_gamma   90.00
#
_symmetry.space_group_name_H-M   'P 1'
#
loop_
_entity.id
_entity.type
_entity.pdbx_description
1 polymer ?
#
loop_
_entity_poly.entity_id
_entity_poly.type
_entity_poly.pdbx_seq_one_letter_code
_entity_poly.pdbx_strand_id
1 'polypeptide(L)'
;MAKEPKDLSDLLYETMKDIYFAEKQILVALPKMAAAAQSSDLKAAFEKHLGETQGHVTRLEQAFELIGKPAKGKTCAAIGGIIEEGKEVMEEFADTAALDPGLLAGAQAVEHYEISRYGTMVAWAKSLGLDEVANLLAQTLEEEETTDQLLSELAEESINAKAA
;
A
#
# COMPACT_ATOMS: atom_id res chain seq x y z
N MET A 1 -35.59 -10.57 -3.69
CA MET A 1 -35.65 -9.10 -3.95
C MET A 1 -34.45 -8.76 -4.82
N ALA A 2 -34.65 -8.02 -5.91
CA ALA A 2 -33.52 -7.57 -6.73
C ALA A 2 -32.68 -6.59 -5.90
N LYS A 3 -31.36 -6.74 -5.92
CA LYS A 3 -30.43 -5.77 -5.33
C LYS A 3 -30.67 -4.42 -6.02
N GLU A 4 -30.75 -3.33 -5.26
CA GLU A 4 -30.74 -1.99 -5.86
C GLU A 4 -29.52 -1.85 -6.79
N PRO A 5 -29.67 -1.15 -7.93
CA PRO A 5 -28.57 -0.95 -8.85
C PRO A 5 -27.47 -0.14 -8.17
N LYS A 6 -26.26 -0.70 -8.10
CA LYS A 6 -25.08 -0.02 -7.57
C LYS A 6 -24.53 0.99 -8.56
N ASP A 7 -24.02 2.10 -8.05
CA ASP A 7 -23.41 3.16 -8.86
C ASP A 7 -21.90 3.34 -8.57
N LEU A 8 -21.31 4.40 -9.13
CA LEU A 8 -19.90 4.73 -8.96
C LEU A 8 -19.56 5.19 -7.53
N SER A 9 -20.49 5.81 -6.81
CA SER A 9 -20.30 6.21 -5.41
C SER A 9 -20.26 4.98 -4.50
N ASP A 10 -21.07 3.96 -4.80
CA ASP A 10 -20.98 2.66 -4.12
C ASP A 10 -19.65 1.96 -4.41
N LEU A 11 -19.17 2.03 -5.64
CA LEU A 11 -17.90 1.41 -6.03
C LEU A 11 -16.69 2.12 -5.40
N LEU A 12 -16.69 3.45 -5.36
CA LEU A 12 -15.69 4.24 -4.65
C LEU A 12 -15.67 3.87 -3.17
N TYR A 13 -16.82 3.87 -2.51
CA TYR A 13 -16.90 3.52 -1.08
C TYR A 13 -16.44 2.09 -0.81
N GLU A 14 -16.85 1.10 -1.60
CA GLU A 14 -16.37 -0.28 -1.42
C GLU A 14 -14.85 -0.38 -1.64
N THR A 15 -14.28 0.36 -2.58
CA THR A 15 -12.83 0.35 -2.84
C THR A 15 -12.05 1.06 -1.73
N MET A 16 -12.58 2.17 -1.18
CA MET A 16 -12.01 2.83 0.00
C MET A 16 -11.98 1.89 1.22
N LYS A 17 -12.98 1.01 1.37
CA LYS A 17 -12.98 0.00 2.45
C LYS A 17 -11.93 -1.08 2.24
N ASP A 18 -11.71 -1.48 1.00
CA ASP A 18 -10.71 -2.49 0.65
C ASP A 18 -9.29 -1.94 0.87
N ILE A 19 -8.99 -0.72 0.42
CA ILE A 19 -7.66 -0.09 0.62
C ILE A 19 -7.42 0.30 2.09
N TYR A 20 -8.43 0.76 2.83
CA TYR A 20 -8.29 1.02 4.27
C TYR A 20 -7.99 -0.25 5.07
N PHE A 21 -8.45 -1.41 4.61
CA PHE A 21 -8.03 -2.68 5.18
C PHE A 21 -6.57 -3.00 4.80
N ALA A 22 -6.19 -2.79 3.54
CA ALA A 22 -4.83 -3.00 3.04
C ALA A 22 -3.79 -2.22 3.85
N GLU A 23 -3.95 -0.90 3.94
CA GLU A 23 -3.10 0.03 4.71
C GLU A 23 -2.91 -0.44 6.16
N LYS A 24 -3.98 -0.91 6.80
CA LYS A 24 -3.89 -1.46 8.17
C LYS A 24 -3.13 -2.78 8.25
N GLN A 25 -3.18 -3.62 7.23
CA GLN A 25 -2.36 -4.83 7.19
C GLN A 25 -0.89 -4.47 6.92
N ILE A 26 -0.64 -3.49 6.07
CA ILE A 26 0.70 -2.99 5.73
C ILE A 26 1.37 -2.39 6.97
N LEU A 27 0.66 -1.57 7.77
CA LEU A 27 1.13 -1.08 9.08
C LEU A 27 1.60 -2.20 10.03
N VAL A 28 1.00 -3.38 9.94
CA VAL A 28 1.38 -4.55 10.75
C VAL A 28 2.57 -5.30 10.14
N ALA A 29 2.71 -5.29 8.81
CA ALA A 29 3.77 -5.98 8.09
C ALA A 29 5.10 -5.21 8.11
N LEU A 30 5.07 -3.88 7.91
CA LEU A 30 6.27 -3.05 7.76
C LEU A 30 7.28 -3.17 8.92
N PRO A 31 6.88 -3.18 10.21
CA PRO A 31 7.83 -3.38 11.30
C PRO A 31 8.57 -4.72 11.22
N LYS A 32 7.92 -5.76 10.70
CA LYS A 32 8.52 -7.09 10.52
C LYS A 32 9.49 -7.09 9.35
N MET A 33 9.13 -6.45 8.24
CA MET A 33 10.01 -6.30 7.07
C MET A 33 11.26 -5.48 7.43
N ALA A 34 11.10 -4.36 8.15
CA ALA A 34 12.20 -3.54 8.64
C ALA A 34 13.13 -4.30 9.61
N ALA A 35 12.58 -5.20 10.42
CA ALA A 35 13.37 -6.03 11.33
C ALA A 35 14.14 -7.15 10.60
N ALA A 36 13.60 -7.66 9.48
CA ALA A 36 14.21 -8.72 8.69
C ALA A 36 15.26 -8.22 7.69
N ALA A 37 15.12 -6.99 7.20
CA ALA A 37 16.05 -6.38 6.26
C ALA A 37 17.49 -6.33 6.81
N GLN A 38 18.45 -6.81 6.02
CA GLN A 38 19.88 -6.83 6.36
C GLN A 38 20.57 -5.51 5.96
N SER A 39 20.08 -4.87 4.89
CA SER A 39 20.53 -3.57 4.42
C SER A 39 19.95 -2.43 5.27
N SER A 40 20.82 -1.52 5.73
CA SER A 40 20.43 -0.32 6.45
C SER A 40 19.49 0.56 5.64
N ASP A 41 19.70 0.63 4.32
CA ASP A 41 18.95 1.53 3.44
C ASP A 41 17.55 0.98 3.17
N LEU A 42 17.43 -0.33 2.96
CA LEU A 42 16.14 -1.00 2.81
C LEU A 42 15.33 -0.93 4.11
N LYS A 43 15.99 -1.14 5.25
CA LYS A 43 15.38 -0.96 6.57
C LYS A 43 14.86 0.47 6.74
N ALA A 44 15.66 1.47 6.41
CA ALA A 44 15.26 2.88 6.52
C ALA A 44 14.08 3.21 5.58
N ALA A 45 14.04 2.62 4.38
CA ALA A 45 12.91 2.76 3.47
C ALA A 45 11.61 2.21 4.09
N PHE A 46 11.64 1.01 4.70
CA PHE A 46 10.46 0.46 5.39
C PHE A 46 10.04 1.27 6.62
N GLU A 47 10.99 1.80 7.40
CA GLU A 47 10.69 2.65 8.56
C GLU A 47 10.09 4.01 8.13
N LYS A 48 10.57 4.58 7.02
CA LYS A 48 10.00 5.79 6.42
C LYS A 48 8.57 5.52 5.96
N HIS A 49 8.38 4.47 5.16
CA HIS A 49 7.08 4.13 4.61
C HIS A 49 6.07 3.83 5.72
N LEU A 50 6.46 3.18 6.83
CA LEU A 50 5.59 3.00 8.01
C LEU A 50 5.02 4.32 8.55
N GLY A 51 5.82 5.39 8.55
CA GLY A 51 5.36 6.73 8.94
C GLY A 51 4.37 7.33 7.94
N GLU A 52 4.62 7.13 6.65
CA GLU A 52 3.75 7.57 5.54
C GLU A 52 2.40 6.83 5.59
N THR A 53 2.41 5.50 5.64
CA THR A 53 1.21 4.63 5.77
C THR A 53 0.31 5.05 6.94
N GLN A 54 0.88 5.49 8.07
CA GLN A 54 0.10 5.98 9.22
C GLN A 54 -0.66 7.28 8.87
N GLY A 55 -0.03 8.15 8.06
CA GLY A 55 -0.65 9.30 7.44
C GLY A 55 -1.73 8.91 6.43
N HIS A 56 -1.49 7.87 5.62
CA HIS A 56 -2.44 7.41 4.60
C HIS A 56 -3.75 6.94 5.23
N VAL A 57 -3.67 6.15 6.31
CA VAL A 57 -4.84 5.75 7.11
C VAL A 57 -5.62 6.96 7.62
N THR A 58 -4.93 8.01 8.07
CA THR A 58 -5.56 9.24 8.55
C THR A 58 -6.25 10.00 7.42
N ARG A 59 -5.63 10.09 6.23
CA ARG A 59 -6.25 10.70 5.04
C ARG A 59 -7.48 9.92 4.58
N LEU A 60 -7.45 8.59 4.62
CA LEU A 60 -8.60 7.76 4.30
C LEU A 60 -9.75 8.00 5.28
N GLU A 61 -9.47 8.12 6.58
CA GLU A 61 -10.49 8.44 7.59
C GLU A 61 -11.17 9.79 7.30
N GLN A 62 -10.38 10.82 6.95
CA GLN A 62 -10.92 12.11 6.51
C GLN A 62 -11.76 11.97 5.23
N ALA A 63 -11.31 11.19 4.25
CA ALA A 63 -12.04 10.93 3.02
C ALA A 63 -13.39 10.22 3.29
N PHE A 64 -13.44 9.27 4.23
CA PHE A 64 -14.68 8.62 4.68
C PHE A 64 -15.65 9.62 5.31
N GLU A 65 -15.16 10.51 6.16
CA GLU A 65 -15.96 11.58 6.78
C GLU A 65 -16.56 12.51 5.72
N LEU A 66 -15.77 12.93 4.72
CA LEU A 66 -16.21 13.81 3.63
C LEU A 66 -17.33 13.21 2.78
N ILE A 67 -17.32 11.88 2.57
CA ILE A 67 -18.41 11.19 1.85
C ILE A 67 -19.59 10.79 2.76
N GLY A 68 -19.53 11.13 4.05
CA GLY A 68 -20.58 10.84 5.03
C GLY A 68 -20.78 9.35 5.31
N LYS A 69 -19.75 8.51 5.13
CA LYS A 69 -19.82 7.06 5.34
C LYS A 69 -18.78 6.61 6.36
N PRO A 70 -19.06 5.58 7.17
CA PRO A 70 -18.14 5.16 8.22
C PRO A 70 -16.87 4.50 7.64
N ALA A 71 -15.71 4.85 8.21
CA ALA A 71 -14.44 4.19 7.93
C ALA A 71 -14.47 2.73 8.43
N LYS A 72 -14.68 1.77 7.51
CA LYS A 72 -14.78 0.35 7.85
C LYS A 72 -14.01 -0.50 6.86
N GLY A 73 -12.90 -1.05 7.31
CA GLY A 73 -12.12 -2.00 6.52
C GLY A 73 -12.96 -3.21 6.11
N LYS A 74 -12.77 -3.66 4.88
CA LYS A 74 -13.30 -4.92 4.39
C LYS A 74 -12.13 -5.78 3.95
N THR A 75 -12.14 -7.04 4.40
CA THR A 75 -11.08 -7.98 4.07
C THR A 75 -10.86 -8.05 2.57
N CYS A 76 -9.62 -7.80 2.17
CA CYS A 76 -9.17 -7.84 0.79
C CYS A 76 -8.21 -9.03 0.62
N ALA A 77 -8.61 -10.01 -0.19
CA ALA A 77 -7.78 -11.20 -0.44
C ALA A 77 -6.51 -10.87 -1.24
N ALA A 78 -6.54 -9.81 -2.07
CA ALA A 78 -5.40 -9.43 -2.90
C ALA A 78 -4.20 -9.00 -2.05
N ILE A 79 -4.39 -7.99 -1.18
CA ILE A 79 -3.30 -7.55 -0.29
C ILE A 79 -2.91 -8.64 0.72
N GLY A 80 -3.87 -9.46 1.16
CA GLY A 80 -3.57 -10.60 2.01
C GLY A 80 -2.62 -11.59 1.35
N GLY A 81 -2.79 -11.85 0.05
CA GLY A 81 -1.88 -12.70 -0.72
C GLY A 81 -0.49 -12.08 -0.87
N ILE A 82 -0.41 -10.81 -1.27
CA ILE A 82 0.88 -10.11 -1.45
C ILE A 82 1.69 -10.07 -0.14
N ILE A 83 1.02 -9.78 0.98
CA ILE A 83 1.67 -9.79 2.30
C ILE A 83 2.13 -11.20 2.69
N GLU A 84 1.38 -12.24 2.32
CA GLU A 84 1.77 -13.63 2.59
C GLU A 84 3.00 -14.04 1.77
N GLU A 85 3.05 -13.67 0.48
CA GLU A 85 4.24 -13.88 -0.37
C GLU A 85 5.49 -13.24 0.27
N GLY A 86 5.37 -12.01 0.82
CA GLY A 86 6.45 -11.37 1.54
C GLY A 86 6.90 -12.11 2.81
N LYS A 87 5.97 -12.76 3.53
CA LYS A 87 6.32 -13.59 4.70
C LYS A 87 7.00 -14.89 4.29
N GLU A 88 6.52 -15.55 3.23
CA GLU A 88 7.16 -16.76 2.70
C GLU A 88 8.62 -16.46 2.32
N VAL A 89 8.87 -15.31 1.68
CA VAL A 89 10.24 -14.84 1.40
C VAL A 89 11.06 -14.65 2.68
N MET A 90 10.49 -13.99 3.70
CA MET A 90 11.15 -13.80 4.99
C MET A 90 11.57 -15.12 5.65
N GLU A 91 10.75 -16.17 5.51
CA GLU A 91 10.98 -17.47 6.12
C GLU A 91 11.95 -18.33 5.29
N GLU A 92 11.76 -18.43 3.99
CA GLU A 92 12.54 -19.31 3.11
C GLU A 92 13.95 -18.79 2.83
N PHE A 93 14.12 -17.48 2.76
CA PHE A 93 15.39 -16.83 2.42
C PHE A 93 16.10 -16.21 3.62
N ALA A 94 15.63 -16.49 4.85
CA ALA A 94 16.25 -16.03 6.08
C ALA A 94 17.76 -16.28 6.10
N ASP A 95 18.54 -15.29 6.55
CA ASP A 95 20.02 -15.33 6.63
C ASP A 95 20.74 -15.57 5.29
N THR A 96 20.05 -15.46 4.16
CA THR A 96 20.67 -15.52 2.82
C THR A 96 20.86 -14.13 2.23
N ALA A 97 21.75 -14.01 1.23
CA ALA A 97 21.93 -12.77 0.48
C ALA A 97 20.72 -12.41 -0.39
N ALA A 98 19.83 -13.38 -0.68
CA ALA A 98 18.64 -13.18 -1.49
C ALA A 98 17.43 -12.64 -0.68
N LEU A 99 17.56 -12.52 0.65
CA LEU A 99 16.49 -12.01 1.52
C LEU A 99 16.08 -10.59 1.12
N ASP A 100 17.01 -9.64 1.12
CA ASP A 100 16.71 -8.23 0.86
C ASP A 100 16.11 -7.99 -0.55
N PRO A 101 16.62 -8.58 -1.65
CA PRO A 101 15.95 -8.52 -2.94
C PRO A 101 14.52 -9.03 -2.91
N GLY A 102 14.26 -10.12 -2.18
CA GLY A 102 12.92 -10.67 -2.03
C GLY A 102 11.99 -9.76 -1.22
N LEU A 103 12.47 -9.18 -0.11
CA LEU A 103 11.71 -8.21 0.69
C LEU A 103 11.35 -6.97 -0.14
N LEU A 104 12.32 -6.48 -0.91
CA LEU A 104 12.13 -5.34 -1.79
C LEU A 104 11.08 -5.65 -2.86
N ALA A 105 11.16 -6.82 -3.51
CA ALA A 105 10.18 -7.22 -4.51
C ALA A 105 8.76 -7.34 -3.92
N GLY A 106 8.63 -7.89 -2.72
CA GLY A 106 7.36 -7.96 -2.00
C GLY A 106 6.80 -6.56 -1.68
N ALA A 107 7.65 -5.61 -1.30
CA ALA A 107 7.24 -4.22 -1.07
C ALA A 107 6.79 -3.54 -2.36
N GLN A 108 7.53 -3.67 -3.46
CA GLN A 108 7.10 -3.12 -4.76
C GLN A 108 5.75 -3.69 -5.24
N ALA A 109 5.49 -4.97 -4.97
CA ALA A 109 4.18 -5.56 -5.27
C ALA A 109 3.04 -4.93 -4.46
N VAL A 110 3.30 -4.54 -3.20
CA VAL A 110 2.37 -3.75 -2.38
C VAL A 110 2.18 -2.37 -3.00
N GLU A 111 3.26 -1.62 -3.28
CA GLU A 111 3.17 -0.28 -3.88
C GLU A 111 2.36 -0.28 -5.18
N HIS A 112 2.59 -1.25 -6.08
CA HIS A 112 1.88 -1.32 -7.36
C HIS A 112 0.38 -1.62 -7.17
N TYR A 113 0.04 -2.41 -6.16
CA TYR A 113 -1.36 -2.60 -5.78
C TYR A 113 -1.98 -1.28 -5.31
N GLU A 114 -1.28 -0.51 -4.46
CA GLU A 114 -1.79 0.75 -3.90
C GLU A 114 -1.88 1.86 -4.96
N ILE A 115 -0.85 2.04 -5.79
CA ILE A 115 -0.83 2.96 -6.93
C ILE A 115 -2.04 2.71 -7.85
N SER A 116 -2.31 1.44 -8.18
CA SER A 116 -3.47 1.06 -8.99
C SER A 116 -4.80 1.49 -8.34
N ARG A 117 -4.92 1.28 -7.03
CA ARG A 117 -6.13 1.57 -6.26
C ARG A 117 -6.34 3.07 -6.09
N TYR A 118 -5.33 3.80 -5.61
CA TYR A 118 -5.40 5.24 -5.40
C TYR A 118 -5.60 5.98 -6.72
N GLY A 119 -4.86 5.64 -7.78
CA GLY A 119 -5.06 6.24 -9.11
C GLY A 119 -6.50 6.08 -9.62
N THR A 120 -7.09 4.89 -9.43
CA THR A 120 -8.47 4.62 -9.79
C THR A 120 -9.46 5.43 -8.94
N MET A 121 -9.28 5.46 -7.61
CA MET A 121 -10.17 6.19 -6.71
C MET A 121 -10.11 7.71 -6.93
N VAL A 122 -8.94 8.27 -7.23
CA VAL A 122 -8.77 9.69 -7.60
C VAL A 122 -9.62 10.02 -8.83
N ALA A 123 -9.56 9.19 -9.88
CA ALA A 123 -10.35 9.38 -11.09
C ALA A 123 -11.86 9.32 -10.83
N TRP A 124 -12.30 8.40 -9.97
CA TRP A 124 -13.71 8.29 -9.58
C TRP A 124 -14.19 9.44 -8.71
N ALA A 125 -13.39 9.86 -7.72
CA ALA A 125 -13.71 11.01 -6.87
C ALA A 125 -13.88 12.29 -7.70
N LYS A 126 -12.98 12.54 -8.67
CA LYS A 126 -13.12 13.64 -9.64
C LYS A 126 -14.41 13.52 -10.47
N SER A 127 -14.72 12.33 -10.96
CA SER A 127 -15.93 12.08 -11.76
C SER A 127 -17.23 12.31 -10.97
N LEU A 128 -17.17 12.15 -9.64
CA LEU A 128 -18.28 12.38 -8.72
C LEU A 128 -18.33 13.83 -8.18
N GLY A 129 -17.39 14.70 -8.56
CA GLY A 129 -17.29 16.08 -8.04
C GLY A 129 -16.83 16.16 -6.58
N LEU A 130 -16.12 15.14 -6.08
CA LEU A 130 -15.60 15.07 -4.72
C LEU A 130 -14.15 15.56 -4.69
N ASP A 131 -13.94 16.85 -4.99
CA ASP A 131 -12.60 17.41 -5.21
C ASP A 131 -11.68 17.30 -3.98
N GLU A 132 -12.20 17.52 -2.76
CA GLU A 132 -11.42 17.36 -1.53
C GLU A 132 -10.99 15.91 -1.30
N VAL A 133 -11.88 14.95 -1.56
CA VAL A 133 -11.56 13.51 -1.48
C VAL A 133 -10.50 13.16 -2.52
N ALA A 134 -10.65 13.63 -3.76
CA ALA A 134 -9.67 13.41 -4.81
C ALA A 134 -8.28 13.95 -4.44
N ASN A 135 -8.21 15.12 -3.79
CA ASN A 135 -6.95 15.71 -3.36
C ASN A 135 -6.28 14.93 -2.23
N LEU A 136 -7.05 14.42 -1.26
CA LEU A 136 -6.51 13.57 -0.19
C LEU A 136 -5.94 12.27 -0.75
N LEU A 137 -6.67 11.62 -1.65
CA LEU A 137 -6.25 10.36 -2.28
C LEU A 137 -5.04 10.56 -3.22
N ALA A 138 -4.95 11.72 -3.89
CA ALA A 138 -3.82 12.04 -4.76
C ALA A 138 -2.52 12.29 -3.99
N GLN A 139 -2.59 12.83 -2.77
CA GLN A 139 -1.41 12.97 -1.92
C GLN A 139 -0.84 11.61 -1.54
N THR A 140 -1.70 10.66 -1.15
CA THR A 140 -1.23 9.29 -0.89
C THR A 140 -0.67 8.65 -2.15
N LEU A 141 -1.35 8.78 -3.30
CA LEU A 141 -0.82 8.26 -4.57
C LEU A 141 0.61 8.74 -4.88
N GLU A 142 0.89 10.02 -4.68
CA GLU A 142 2.23 10.59 -4.90
C GLU A 142 3.28 10.01 -3.94
N GLU A 143 2.90 9.76 -2.68
CA GLU A 143 3.76 9.12 -1.69
C GLU A 143 4.06 7.65 -2.03
N GLU A 144 3.08 6.89 -2.53
CA GLU A 144 3.30 5.50 -2.99
C GLU A 144 4.18 5.45 -4.26
N GLU A 145 3.92 6.33 -5.24
CA GLU A 145 4.75 6.44 -6.44
C GLU A 145 6.21 6.80 -6.11
N THR A 146 6.41 7.69 -5.12
CA THR A 146 7.74 8.05 -4.63
C THR A 146 8.41 6.88 -3.90
N THR A 147 7.65 6.10 -3.14
CA THR A 147 8.15 4.92 -2.43
C THR A 147 8.59 3.84 -3.41
N ASP A 148 7.78 3.50 -4.42
CA ASP A 148 8.16 2.52 -5.45
C ASP A 148 9.41 2.95 -6.24
N GLN A 149 9.52 4.24 -6.55
CA GLN A 149 10.71 4.79 -7.21
C GLN A 149 11.96 4.60 -6.35
N LEU A 150 11.89 4.90 -5.05
CA LEU A 150 12.99 4.68 -4.11
C LEU A 150 13.37 3.20 -4.02
N LEU A 151 12.38 2.30 -3.97
CA LEU A 151 12.64 0.85 -3.95
C LEU A 151 13.32 0.39 -5.23
N SER A 152 12.91 0.89 -6.39
CA SER A 152 13.55 0.60 -7.68
C SER A 152 15.02 1.04 -7.71
N GLU A 153 15.32 2.23 -7.21
CA GLU A 153 16.70 2.74 -7.11
C GLU A 153 17.55 1.85 -6.19
N LEU A 154 17.03 1.48 -5.01
CA LEU A 154 17.74 0.56 -4.10
C LEU A 154 18.02 -0.81 -4.74
N ALA A 155 17.07 -1.33 -5.53
CA ALA A 155 17.20 -2.59 -6.23
C ALA A 155 18.39 -2.57 -7.20
N GLU A 156 18.48 -1.52 -8.02
CA GLU A 156 19.51 -1.37 -9.05
C GLU A 156 20.90 -1.05 -8.47
N GLU A 157 20.95 -0.20 -7.43
CA GLU A 157 22.23 0.35 -6.94
C GLU A 157 22.96 -0.58 -5.97
N SER A 158 22.23 -1.25 -5.07
CA SER A 158 22.89 -1.89 -3.92
C SER A 158 22.31 -3.22 -3.47
N ILE A 159 21.00 -3.43 -3.62
CA ILE A 159 20.33 -4.62 -3.07
C ILE A 159 20.57 -5.84 -3.96
N ASN A 160 20.30 -5.76 -5.26
CA ASN A 160 20.46 -6.90 -6.16
C ASN A 160 21.94 -7.30 -6.32
N ALA A 161 22.85 -6.32 -6.36
CA ALA A 161 24.28 -6.56 -6.50
C ALA A 161 24.89 -7.37 -5.34
N LYS A 162 24.31 -7.29 -4.13
CA LYS A 162 24.77 -8.07 -2.97
C LYS A 162 24.36 -9.55 -3.04
N ALA A 163 23.38 -9.89 -3.88
CA ALA A 163 22.80 -11.23 -4.00
C ALA A 163 23.28 -12.01 -5.24
N ALA A 164 23.97 -11.34 -6.17
CA ALA A 164 24.50 -11.91 -7.42
C ALA A 164 25.91 -12.48 -7.25
#